data_AF-A0A2V6C7N8-F1
#
_entry.id   AF-A0A2V6C7N8-F1
#
_cell.length_a   1.000
_cell.length_b   1.000
_cell.length_c   1.000
_cell.angle_alpha   90.00
_cell.angle_beta   90.00
_cell.angle_gamma   90.00
#
_symmetry.space_group_name_H-M   'P 1'
#
loop_
_entity.id
_entity.type
_entity.pdbx_description
1 polymer ?
#
loop_
_entity_poly.entity_id
_entity_poly.type
_entity_poly.pdbx_seq_one_letter_code
_entity_poly.pdbx_strand_id
1 'polypeptide(L)'
;MNPLWNYISVAAGGGRMTPAVREESQRTLERIPLDLIEWGVRNSHRIDVQFQKEKDRHGYLQLTEVLAPDERAVGKWNSNPYIPDSDGAGHGEDDGAYFLLPYWMGRYYGWVK
;
A
#
# COMPACT_ATOMS: atom_id res chain seq x y z
N MET A 1 0.66 6.25 -0.11
CA MET A 1 2.15 6.15 -0.04
C MET A 1 2.53 5.09 0.98
N ASN A 2 3.78 4.63 1.09
CA ASN A 2 4.14 3.48 1.93
C ASN A 2 4.53 3.91 3.38
N PRO A 3 3.63 3.81 4.39
CA PRO A 3 3.88 4.24 5.76
C PRO A 3 5.06 3.51 6.41
N LEU A 4 5.29 2.23 6.10
CA LEU A 4 6.41 1.49 6.68
C LEU A 4 7.75 2.13 6.31
N TRP A 5 7.98 2.38 5.03
CA TRP A 5 9.24 3.01 4.58
C TRP A 5 9.38 4.45 5.06
N ASN A 6 8.29 5.21 5.07
CA ASN A 6 8.28 6.57 5.62
C ASN A 6 8.72 6.58 7.08
N TYR A 7 8.15 5.70 7.90
CA TYR A 7 8.45 5.59 9.32
C TYR A 7 9.87 5.08 9.58
N ILE A 8 10.33 4.05 8.85
CA ILE A 8 11.71 3.56 8.92
C ILE A 8 12.70 4.66 8.56
N SER A 9 12.47 5.38 7.46
CA SER A 9 13.36 6.43 6.99
C SER A 9 13.53 7.54 8.03
N VAL A 10 12.42 8.01 8.61
CA VAL A 10 12.46 9.05 9.65
C VAL A 10 13.10 8.52 10.94
N ALA A 11 12.74 7.32 11.38
CA ALA A 11 13.29 6.72 12.60
C ALA A 11 14.81 6.46 12.51
N ALA A 12 15.29 6.11 11.31
CA ALA A 12 16.72 5.90 11.04
C ALA A 12 17.50 7.22 10.86
N GLY A 13 16.84 8.38 10.92
CA GLY A 13 17.49 9.69 10.74
C GLY A 13 17.73 10.09 9.29
N GLY A 14 17.12 9.39 8.32
CA GLY A 14 17.16 9.74 6.89
C GLY A 14 16.35 10.99 6.53
N GLY A 15 15.58 11.52 7.49
CA GLY A 15 14.78 12.72 7.34
C GLY A 15 14.07 13.09 8.63
N ARG A 16 13.18 14.08 8.57
CA ARG A 16 12.31 14.48 9.69
C ARG A 16 10.86 14.15 9.36
N MET A 17 10.06 13.85 10.39
CA MET A 17 8.62 13.72 10.23
C MET A 17 8.00 15.08 9.88
N THR A 18 7.64 15.28 8.62
CA THR A 18 6.91 16.47 8.17
C THR A 18 5.40 16.25 8.30
N PRO A 19 4.58 17.31 8.35
CA PRO A 19 3.12 17.18 8.33
C PRO A 19 2.60 16.37 7.14
N ALA A 20 3.13 16.62 5.94
CA ALA A 20 2.74 15.89 4.73
C ALA A 20 3.02 14.38 4.84
N VAL A 21 4.24 14.00 5.23
CA VAL A 21 4.61 12.58 5.39
C VAL A 21 3.74 11.91 6.45
N ARG A 22 3.46 12.61 7.54
CA ARG A 22 2.59 12.12 8.61
C ARG A 22 1.17 11.88 8.11
N GLU A 23 0.57 12.90 7.50
CA GLU A 23 -0.81 12.86 7.00
C GLU A 23 -1.00 11.79 5.94
N GLU A 24 -0.07 11.67 4.98
CA GLU A 24 -0.16 10.66 3.94
C GLU A 24 0.05 9.24 4.46
N SER A 25 0.92 9.07 5.47
CA SER A 25 1.13 7.77 6.12
C SER A 25 -0.09 7.35 6.94
N GLN A 26 -0.69 8.27 7.70
CA GLN A 26 -1.94 8.05 8.44
C GLN A 26 -3.10 7.74 7.50
N ARG A 27 -3.30 8.57 6.47
CA ARG A 27 -4.34 8.36 5.45
C ARG A 27 -4.21 7.00 4.76
N THR A 28 -2.97 6.55 4.52
CA THR A 28 -2.76 5.22 3.95
C THR A 28 -3.22 4.15 4.95
N LEU A 29 -2.79 4.22 6.22
CA LEU A 29 -3.21 3.26 7.26
C LEU A 29 -4.73 3.21 7.45
N GLU A 30 -5.39 4.37 7.47
CA GLU A 30 -6.85 4.49 7.61
C GLU A 30 -7.63 3.85 6.46
N ARG A 31 -7.03 3.81 5.27
CA ARG A 31 -7.64 3.22 4.07
C ARG A 31 -7.27 1.75 3.87
N ILE A 32 -6.39 1.16 4.68
CA ILE A 32 -6.13 -0.27 4.59
C ILE A 32 -7.39 -1.02 5.04
N PRO A 33 -7.94 -1.93 4.20
CA PRO A 33 -9.10 -2.71 4.60
C PRO A 33 -8.75 -3.60 5.80
N LEU A 34 -9.73 -3.79 6.69
CA LEU A 34 -9.60 -4.72 7.82
C LEU A 34 -9.58 -6.18 7.36
N ASP A 35 -10.16 -6.45 6.21
CA ASP A 35 -10.17 -7.77 5.60
C ASP A 35 -8.81 -8.07 4.96
N LEU A 36 -8.18 -9.15 5.42
CA LEU A 36 -6.88 -9.61 4.95
C LEU A 36 -7.01 -10.78 3.96
N ILE A 37 -8.24 -11.20 3.63
CA ILE A 37 -8.48 -12.26 2.66
C ILE A 37 -7.94 -11.81 1.28
N GLU A 38 -7.25 -12.74 0.61
CA GLU A 38 -6.70 -12.54 -0.72
C GLU A 38 -7.81 -12.61 -1.78
N TRP A 39 -8.61 -11.55 -1.84
CA TRP A 39 -9.66 -11.37 -2.85
C TRP A 39 -9.08 -11.02 -4.21
N GLY A 40 -9.73 -11.52 -5.25
CA GLY A 40 -9.51 -11.10 -6.63
C GLY A 40 -10.03 -9.68 -6.82
N VAL A 41 -9.20 -8.83 -7.42
CA VAL A 41 -9.52 -7.42 -7.68
C VAL A 41 -9.27 -7.13 -9.14
N ARG A 42 -10.19 -6.43 -9.80
CA ARG A 42 -10.05 -6.01 -11.19
C ARG A 42 -10.25 -4.51 -11.28
N ASN A 43 -9.21 -3.76 -11.61
CA ASN A 43 -9.28 -2.32 -11.86
C ASN A 43 -9.02 -1.96 -13.33
N SER A 44 -8.53 -2.90 -14.14
CA SER A 44 -8.18 -2.65 -15.55
C SER A 44 -9.33 -2.18 -16.44
N HIS A 45 -10.58 -2.44 -16.03
CA HIS A 45 -11.78 -2.02 -16.74
C HIS A 45 -12.22 -0.58 -16.43
N ARG A 46 -11.59 0.08 -15.45
CA ARG A 46 -11.92 1.44 -15.04
C ARG A 46 -11.51 2.45 -16.11
N ILE A 47 -12.34 3.47 -16.31
CA ILE A 47 -12.09 4.52 -17.30
C ILE A 47 -11.15 5.61 -16.80
N ASP A 48 -11.01 5.75 -15.47
CA ASP A 48 -10.21 6.78 -14.82
C ASP A 48 -8.75 6.38 -14.62
N VAL A 49 -8.40 5.11 -14.83
CA VAL A 49 -7.03 4.62 -14.67
C VAL A 49 -6.25 4.71 -15.98
N GLN A 50 -4.95 4.98 -15.87
CA GLN A 50 -4.04 5.06 -17.01
C GLN A 50 -2.92 4.04 -16.85
N PHE A 51 -2.51 3.43 -17.96
CA PHE A 51 -1.47 2.41 -17.98
C PHE A 51 -0.11 3.00 -18.38
N GLN A 52 0.94 2.50 -17.75
CA GLN A 52 2.30 2.74 -18.22
C GLN A 52 2.49 2.08 -19.59
N LYS A 53 3.29 2.73 -20.43
CA LYS A 53 3.66 2.18 -21.74
C LYS A 53 4.49 0.91 -21.60
N GLU A 54 5.41 0.92 -20.65
CA GLU A 54 6.30 -0.21 -20.37
C GLU A 54 5.66 -1.14 -19.34
N LYS A 55 5.97 -2.42 -19.47
CA LYS A 55 5.58 -3.44 -18.50
C LYS A 55 6.61 -3.53 -17.37
N ASP A 56 6.22 -4.14 -16.26
CA ASP A 56 7.16 -4.41 -15.19
C ASP A 56 8.21 -5.46 -15.59
N ARG A 57 9.21 -5.69 -14.73
CA ARG A 57 10.29 -6.67 -14.98
C ARG A 57 9.81 -8.12 -15.16
N HIS A 58 8.55 -8.42 -14.83
CA HIS A 58 7.91 -9.72 -14.95
C HIS A 58 6.90 -9.77 -16.11
N GLY A 59 6.74 -8.68 -16.86
CA GLY A 59 5.84 -8.58 -18.00
C GLY A 59 4.39 -8.20 -17.65
N TYR A 60 4.12 -7.74 -16.43
CA TYR A 60 2.80 -7.30 -16.01
C TYR A 60 2.52 -5.85 -16.43
N LEU A 61 1.25 -5.57 -16.76
CA LEU A 61 0.77 -4.20 -16.97
C LEU A 61 0.77 -3.43 -15.65
N GLN A 62 1.13 -2.16 -15.70
CA GLN A 62 1.20 -1.28 -14.53
C GLN A 62 0.39 -0.01 -14.77
N LEU A 63 -0.21 0.52 -13.72
CA LEU A 63 -0.82 1.84 -13.73
C LEU A 63 0.23 2.95 -13.62
N THR A 64 -0.08 4.14 -14.12
CA THR A 64 0.77 5.33 -13.97
C THR A 64 0.76 5.87 -12.54
N GLU A 65 -0.35 5.68 -11.84
CA GLU A 65 -0.55 6.11 -10.45
C GLU A 65 -0.97 4.94 -9.57
N VAL A 66 -0.62 5.02 -8.29
CA VAL A 66 -0.99 4.01 -7.30
C VAL A 66 -2.42 4.27 -6.84
N LEU A 67 -3.29 3.26 -7.02
CA LEU A 67 -4.65 3.30 -6.46
C LEU A 67 -4.61 3.27 -4.93
N ALA A 68 -5.70 3.68 -4.30
CA ALA A 68 -5.74 3.68 -2.85
C ALA A 68 -5.69 2.26 -2.26
N PRO A 69 -5.29 2.10 -0.99
CA PRO A 69 -5.18 0.78 -0.36
C PRO A 69 -6.48 -0.04 -0.37
N ASP A 70 -7.63 0.61 -0.19
CA ASP A 70 -8.99 0.06 -0.22
C ASP A 70 -9.50 -0.30 -1.63
N GLU A 71 -8.79 0.10 -2.69
CA GLU A 71 -9.13 -0.22 -4.08
C GLU A 71 -8.25 -1.32 -4.68
N ARG A 72 -7.30 -1.84 -3.90
CA ARG A 72 -6.31 -2.82 -4.35
C ARG A 72 -6.44 -4.11 -3.56
N ALA A 73 -5.94 -5.19 -4.15
CA ALA A 73 -5.79 -6.44 -3.40
C ALA A 73 -4.82 -6.24 -2.23
N VAL A 74 -5.04 -6.99 -1.15
CA VAL A 74 -4.13 -7.07 -0.02
C VAL A 74 -2.74 -7.46 -0.53
N GLY A 75 -1.71 -6.78 -0.05
CA GLY A 75 -0.36 -7.02 -0.51
C GLY A 75 0.69 -6.39 0.39
N LYS A 76 1.82 -7.07 0.53
CA LYS A 76 2.94 -6.66 1.39
C LYS A 76 3.61 -5.38 0.89
N TRP A 77 4.33 -4.70 1.78
CA TRP A 77 5.02 -3.43 1.47
C TRP A 77 6.15 -3.55 0.44
N ASN A 78 6.58 -4.77 0.09
CA ASN A 78 7.55 -5.07 -0.95
C ASN A 78 6.90 -5.48 -2.29
N SER A 79 5.57 -5.58 -2.35
CA SER A 79 4.83 -5.86 -3.58
C SER A 79 4.74 -4.63 -4.49
N ASN A 80 4.46 -4.86 -5.77
CA ASN A 80 4.29 -3.80 -6.76
C ASN A 80 2.89 -3.15 -6.61
N PRO A 81 2.78 -1.90 -6.14
CA PRO A 81 1.48 -1.28 -5.88
C PRO A 81 0.76 -0.78 -7.13
N TYR A 82 1.44 -0.78 -8.30
CA TYR A 82 0.90 -0.32 -9.57
C TYR A 82 0.16 -1.42 -10.35
N ILE A 83 0.15 -2.66 -9.85
CA ILE A 83 -0.59 -3.75 -10.49
C ILE A 83 -2.09 -3.46 -10.32
N PRO A 84 -2.86 -3.34 -11.41
CA PRO A 84 -4.29 -3.01 -11.33
C PRO A 84 -5.14 -4.20 -10.90
N ASP A 85 -4.72 -5.42 -11.27
CA ASP A 85 -5.53 -6.62 -11.18
C ASP A 85 -4.83 -7.72 -10.37
N SER A 86 -5.60 -8.46 -9.58
CA SER A 86 -5.17 -9.62 -8.80
C SER A 86 -6.15 -10.78 -8.97
N ASP A 87 -5.63 -12.00 -9.06
CA ASP A 87 -6.39 -13.23 -9.32
C ASP A 87 -6.75 -14.01 -8.03
N GLY A 88 -6.88 -13.32 -6.90
CA GLY A 88 -7.24 -13.92 -5.63
C GLY A 88 -8.58 -14.68 -5.66
N ALA A 89 -8.61 -15.88 -5.07
CA ALA A 89 -9.79 -16.72 -4.95
C ALA A 89 -10.42 -16.71 -3.54
N GLY A 90 -9.86 -15.92 -2.62
CA GLY A 90 -10.32 -15.84 -1.23
C GLY A 90 -10.08 -17.11 -0.39
N HIS A 91 -9.08 -17.91 -0.77
CA HIS A 91 -8.70 -19.13 -0.04
C HIS A 91 -7.49 -18.96 0.89
N GLY A 92 -6.98 -17.73 1.01
CA GLY A 92 -5.83 -17.36 1.82
C GLY A 92 -6.04 -16.01 2.50
N GLU A 93 -5.25 -15.75 3.53
CA GLU A 93 -5.24 -14.53 4.33
C GLU A 93 -3.78 -14.11 4.56
N ASP A 94 -3.52 -12.80 4.48
CA ASP A 94 -2.19 -12.25 4.81
C ASP A 94 -1.94 -12.26 6.34
N ASP A 95 -0.67 -12.15 6.74
CA ASP A 95 -0.28 -12.21 8.16
C ASP A 95 -0.63 -10.94 8.97
N GLY A 96 -1.11 -9.90 8.28
CA GLY A 96 -1.53 -8.64 8.90
C GLY A 96 -0.39 -7.75 9.36
N ALA A 97 0.87 -8.19 9.24
CA ALA A 97 2.04 -7.36 9.52
C ALA A 97 2.08 -6.13 8.60
N TYR A 98 1.45 -6.23 7.42
CA TYR A 98 1.19 -5.13 6.51
C TYR A 98 0.60 -3.90 7.24
N PHE A 99 -0.41 -4.09 8.09
CA PHE A 99 -0.98 -3.00 8.89
C PHE A 99 -0.25 -2.82 10.22
N LEU A 100 -0.03 -3.93 10.95
CA LEU A 100 0.40 -3.88 12.34
C LEU A 100 1.77 -3.24 12.53
N LEU A 101 2.74 -3.56 11.66
CA LEU A 101 4.10 -3.06 11.80
C LEU A 101 4.18 -1.53 11.68
N PRO A 102 3.74 -0.90 10.58
CA PRO A 102 3.75 0.56 10.49
C PRO A 102 2.83 1.22 11.52
N TYR A 103 1.68 0.62 11.84
CA TYR A 103 0.79 1.16 12.87
C TYR A 103 1.50 1.28 14.22
N TRP A 104 2.07 0.18 14.73
CA TRP A 104 2.74 0.19 16.04
C TRP A 104 4.00 1.05 16.07
N MET A 105 4.76 1.13 14.97
CA MET A 105 5.85 2.09 14.85
C MET A 105 5.35 3.53 14.96
N GLY A 106 4.30 3.87 14.21
CA GLY A 106 3.68 5.18 14.26
C GLY A 106 3.15 5.54 15.65
N ARG A 107 2.59 4.56 16.38
CA ARG A 107 2.17 4.72 17.78
C ARG A 107 3.34 4.95 18.72
N TYR A 108 4.41 4.17 18.60
CA TYR A 108 5.62 4.28 19.44
C TYR A 108 6.28 5.66 19.32
N TYR A 109 6.40 6.20 18.11
CA TYR A 109 6.99 7.53 17.87
C TYR A 109 5.99 8.70 18.02
N GLY A 110 4.73 8.45 18.38
CA GLY A 110 3.70 9.48 18.54
C GLY A 110 3.24 10.14 17.23
N TRP A 111 3.52 9.52 16.09
CA TRP A 111 3.07 9.98 14.78
C TRP A 111 1.61 9.61 14.53
N VAL A 112 1.16 8.47 15.02
CA VAL A 112 -0.25 8.04 15.03
C VAL A 112 -0.83 8.27 16.43
N LYS A 113 -2.01 8.88 16.52
CA LYS A 113 -2.71 9.11 17.80
C LYS A 113 -3.68 7.98 18.12
#